data_AF-A0A368G7T0-F1
#
_entry.id   AF-A0A368G7T0-F1
#
_cell.length_a   1.000
_cell.length_b   1.000
_cell.length_c   1.000
_cell.angle_alpha   90.00
_cell.angle_beta   90.00
_cell.angle_gamma   90.00
#
_symmetry.space_group_name_H-M   'P 1'
#
loop_
_entity.id
_entity.type
_entity.pdbx_description
1 polymer ?
#
loop_
_entity_poly.entity_id
_entity_poly.type
_entity_poly.pdbx_seq_one_letter_code
_entity_poly.pdbx_strand_id
1 'polypeptide(L)'
;FVHLIPERFFPCFFFHFFCSWRGCCLNRYFKGRLSSSERSAPTIAFVAHYDSHAAFPGAAVGADSNGSGVVVLLELLAIFRKLYEKPATRPPFNLVFVWTAAGKYNYQGARQFIEDFQSDNSDDHRLEMAICVEALGGVGPLRMHASKQPADGSAADRLLRRLRLAAPNQSVELVTKKISMNQPSAWEHEKFNIKRLPAVTLSRLPTHDDPIRKSMLDTPSQLSLEALEQNIRTIAEAVLGHMLSLPEGGYSTDPRVSADTSVLSRDAVDRQRLAHAIRLFATRPRPVADEAATVACAANLAVAVGNYAKVTVSPVSMHEVQIWPGVSDRLMAERVKPAVFDLVIAGGVFVYLAAFYHLVSRAQRVLETAMLKLRKRV
;
A
#
# COMPACT_ATOMS: atom_id res chain seq x y z
N PHE A 1 -61.10 -13.94 -9.79
CA PHE A 1 -61.30 -15.11 -10.67
C PHE A 1 -60.34 -14.96 -11.84
N VAL A 2 -59.09 -15.40 -11.67
CA VAL A 2 -58.59 -16.76 -11.95
C VAL A 2 -58.01 -16.83 -13.37
N HIS A 3 -56.72 -17.17 -13.40
CA HIS A 3 -55.89 -17.72 -14.48
C HIS A 3 -55.59 -16.90 -15.73
N LEU A 4 -54.29 -16.60 -15.92
CA LEU A 4 -53.45 -17.23 -16.96
C LEU A 4 -51.98 -16.79 -16.79
N ILE A 5 -51.15 -17.63 -16.17
CA ILE A 5 -49.69 -17.61 -16.30
C ILE A 5 -49.32 -19.04 -16.73
N PRO A 6 -48.63 -19.25 -17.86
CA PRO A 6 -48.21 -20.57 -18.26
C PRO A 6 -46.97 -20.99 -17.45
N GLU A 7 -47.07 -22.21 -16.95
CA GLU A 7 -45.98 -22.98 -16.35
C GLU A 7 -44.79 -23.09 -17.30
N ARG A 8 -43.60 -22.75 -16.80
CA ARG A 8 -42.38 -23.46 -17.16
C ARG A 8 -41.76 -24.01 -15.90
N PHE A 9 -42.00 -25.30 -15.71
CA PHE A 9 -41.24 -26.22 -14.87
C PHE A 9 -39.73 -26.06 -15.13
N PHE A 10 -38.98 -25.69 -14.10
CA PHE A 10 -37.59 -26.13 -13.93
C PHE A 10 -37.48 -26.67 -12.50
N PRO A 11 -36.98 -27.90 -12.30
CA PRO A 11 -36.98 -28.54 -11.01
C PRO A 11 -35.97 -27.85 -10.09
N CYS A 12 -36.40 -27.62 -8.85
CA CYS A 12 -35.58 -27.29 -7.70
C CYS A 12 -34.48 -28.36 -7.51
N PHE A 13 -33.34 -28.17 -8.17
CA PHE A 13 -32.10 -28.71 -7.67
C PHE A 13 -31.64 -27.80 -6.54
N PHE A 14 -31.92 -28.24 -5.32
CA PHE A 14 -31.25 -27.85 -4.09
C PHE A 14 -29.76 -28.23 -4.22
N PHE A 15 -29.02 -27.50 -5.06
CA PHE A 15 -27.57 -27.53 -5.01
C PHE A 15 -27.17 -26.69 -3.81
N HIS A 16 -26.86 -27.40 -2.74
CA HIS A 16 -26.03 -26.96 -1.63
C HIS A 16 -24.93 -26.04 -2.18
N PHE A 17 -25.14 -24.73 -2.09
CA PHE A 17 -24.10 -23.73 -2.31
C PHE A 17 -23.18 -23.80 -1.08
N PHE A 18 -22.45 -24.91 -0.94
CA PHE A 18 -21.12 -24.88 -0.36
C PHE A 18 -20.25 -24.11 -1.37
N CYS A 19 -20.46 -22.79 -1.43
CA CYS A 19 -19.48 -21.91 -2.02
C CYS A 19 -18.23 -22.10 -1.15
N SER A 20 -17.27 -22.81 -1.71
CA SER A 20 -15.95 -23.06 -1.14
C SER A 20 -15.45 -21.83 -0.40
N TRP A 21 -15.58 -21.87 0.92
CA TRP A 21 -14.95 -20.96 1.87
C TRP A 21 -13.44 -21.27 1.84
N ARG A 22 -12.79 -20.91 0.75
CA ARG A 22 -11.35 -20.70 0.67
C ARG A 22 -11.15 -19.31 0.06
N GLY A 23 -11.47 -18.31 0.88
CA GLY A 23 -11.04 -16.93 0.69
C GLY A 23 -9.53 -16.80 0.84
N CYS A 24 -8.78 -17.41 -0.07
CA CYS A 24 -7.38 -17.09 -0.27
C CYS A 24 -7.32 -15.89 -1.20
N CYS A 25 -7.52 -14.67 -0.68
CA CYS A 25 -6.91 -13.51 -1.31
C CYS A 25 -5.41 -13.81 -1.38
N LEU A 26 -4.88 -14.16 -2.55
CA LEU A 26 -3.51 -14.64 -2.72
C LEU A 26 -2.51 -13.46 -2.64
N ASN A 27 -2.44 -12.86 -1.46
CA ASN A 27 -1.42 -11.91 -1.08
C ASN A 27 -0.06 -12.61 -1.11
N ARG A 28 0.95 -11.93 -1.63
CA ARG A 28 2.30 -12.47 -1.81
C ARG A 28 3.34 -11.46 -1.34
N TYR A 29 4.44 -11.95 -0.80
CA TYR A 29 5.63 -11.14 -0.62
C TYR A 29 6.69 -11.52 -1.66
N PHE A 30 7.53 -10.56 -2.00
CA PHE A 30 8.59 -10.69 -2.99
C PHE A 30 9.92 -10.52 -2.30
N LYS A 31 10.91 -11.35 -2.62
CA LYS A 31 12.30 -11.14 -2.22
C LYS A 31 13.23 -11.14 -3.41
N GLY A 32 14.08 -10.13 -3.50
CA GLY A 32 15.24 -10.07 -4.40
C GLY A 32 16.51 -10.29 -3.59
N ARG A 33 17.39 -11.19 -4.04
CA ARG A 33 18.63 -11.51 -3.32
C ARG A 33 19.87 -11.15 -4.12
N LEU A 34 20.80 -10.44 -3.48
CA LEU A 34 22.18 -10.25 -3.92
C LEU A 34 23.09 -11.03 -2.97
N SER A 35 23.61 -12.18 -3.40
CA SER A 35 24.51 -12.99 -2.58
C SER A 35 25.92 -12.40 -2.52
N SER A 36 26.74 -12.72 -1.53
CA SER A 36 28.20 -12.54 -1.58
C SER A 36 28.87 -13.79 -2.17
N SER A 37 30.19 -13.73 -2.40
CA SER A 37 31.01 -14.90 -2.72
C SER A 37 31.34 -15.76 -1.50
N GLU A 38 31.31 -15.17 -0.31
CA GLU A 38 31.56 -15.88 0.96
C GLU A 38 30.33 -16.68 1.39
N ARG A 39 30.55 -17.96 1.78
CA ARG A 39 29.46 -18.88 2.14
C ARG A 39 28.70 -18.48 3.40
N SER A 40 29.41 -17.99 4.43
CA SER A 40 28.82 -17.58 5.72
C SER A 40 28.69 -16.06 5.88
N ALA A 41 28.54 -15.33 4.76
CA ALA A 41 28.40 -13.88 4.82
C ALA A 41 27.12 -13.47 5.57
N PRO A 42 27.19 -12.55 6.55
CA PRO A 42 26.01 -12.00 7.21
C PRO A 42 25.06 -11.34 6.21
N THR A 43 23.76 -11.43 6.49
CA THR A 43 22.70 -10.89 5.63
C THR A 43 22.12 -9.61 6.22
N ILE A 44 21.99 -8.57 5.39
CA ILE A 44 21.22 -7.36 5.70
C ILE A 44 19.93 -7.43 4.90
N ALA A 45 18.79 -7.37 5.59
CA ALA A 45 17.49 -7.37 4.95
C ALA A 45 16.95 -5.93 4.86
N PHE A 46 16.49 -5.53 3.69
CA PHE A 46 15.72 -4.32 3.50
C PHE A 46 14.25 -4.67 3.30
N VAL A 47 13.35 -4.05 4.05
CA VAL A 47 11.94 -4.46 4.09
C VAL A 47 11.04 -3.24 3.91
N ALA A 48 10.04 -3.37 3.06
CA ALA A 48 8.97 -2.39 2.92
C ALA A 48 7.69 -3.09 2.53
N HIS A 49 6.56 -2.58 2.97
CA HIS A 49 5.26 -3.11 2.62
C HIS A 49 4.62 -2.34 1.45
N TYR A 50 4.10 -3.01 0.43
CA TYR A 50 3.60 -2.30 -0.76
C TYR A 50 2.11 -1.93 -0.69
N ASP A 51 1.40 -2.37 0.34
CA ASP A 51 -0.03 -2.13 0.53
C ASP A 51 -0.34 -0.69 0.97
N SER A 52 -1.53 -0.22 0.58
CA SER A 52 -2.08 1.06 1.00
C SER A 52 -3.36 0.87 1.80
N HIS A 53 -3.64 1.82 2.70
CA HIS A 53 -4.81 1.77 3.56
C HIS A 53 -5.28 3.18 3.92
N ALA A 54 -6.59 3.38 3.91
CA ALA A 54 -7.27 4.56 4.45
C ALA A 54 -8.71 4.17 4.82
N ALA A 55 -9.51 5.15 5.28
CA ALA A 55 -10.93 4.94 5.58
C ALA A 55 -11.71 4.32 4.40
N PHE A 56 -11.36 4.70 3.16
CA PHE A 56 -11.89 4.09 1.94
C PHE A 56 -10.72 3.44 1.15
N PRO A 57 -10.50 2.13 1.31
CA PRO A 57 -9.34 1.45 0.73
C PRO A 57 -9.23 1.57 -0.80
N GLY A 58 -10.37 1.62 -1.51
CA GLY A 58 -10.41 1.74 -2.97
C GLY A 58 -9.92 3.07 -3.53
N ALA A 59 -9.82 4.11 -2.71
CA ALA A 59 -9.28 5.41 -3.09
C ALA A 59 -7.96 5.73 -2.34
N ALA A 60 -7.46 4.82 -1.52
CA ALA A 60 -6.24 4.99 -0.75
C ALA A 60 -5.02 4.76 -1.63
N VAL A 61 -4.43 5.81 -2.20
CA VAL A 61 -3.22 5.69 -3.03
C VAL A 61 -1.99 5.35 -2.20
N GLY A 62 -1.82 6.02 -1.05
CA GLY A 62 -0.73 5.76 -0.12
C GLY A 62 0.65 6.06 -0.72
N ALA A 63 0.80 7.23 -1.34
CA ALA A 63 2.03 7.63 -2.03
C ALA A 63 3.22 7.78 -1.07
N ASP A 64 3.18 8.67 -0.08
CA ASP A 64 4.23 8.77 0.95
C ASP A 64 4.04 7.71 2.04
N SER A 65 2.80 7.36 2.39
CA SER A 65 2.48 6.39 3.45
C SER A 65 3.26 5.09 3.33
N ASN A 66 3.38 4.51 2.12
CA ASN A 66 4.50 3.59 1.84
C ASN A 66 4.86 3.36 0.36
N GLY A 67 4.15 3.97 -0.60
CA GLY A 67 4.56 3.92 -2.01
C GLY A 67 6.00 4.42 -2.20
N SER A 68 6.42 5.43 -1.43
CA SER A 68 7.79 5.92 -1.38
C SER A 68 8.76 4.85 -0.86
N GLY A 69 8.38 4.05 0.14
CA GLY A 69 9.24 2.99 0.69
C GLY A 69 9.51 1.89 -0.34
N VAL A 70 8.50 1.51 -1.12
CA VAL A 70 8.65 0.59 -2.26
C VAL A 70 9.66 1.12 -3.27
N VAL A 71 9.56 2.41 -3.62
CA VAL A 71 10.47 3.08 -4.56
C VAL A 71 11.89 3.16 -4.00
N VAL A 72 12.05 3.49 -2.71
CA VAL A 72 13.35 3.50 -2.03
C VAL A 72 14.04 2.15 -2.14
N LEU A 73 13.31 1.05 -1.88
CA LEU A 73 13.91 -0.29 -1.99
C LEU A 73 14.35 -0.64 -3.41
N LEU A 74 13.54 -0.30 -4.41
CA LEU A 74 13.90 -0.54 -5.82
C LEU A 74 15.16 0.24 -6.21
N GLU A 75 15.27 1.48 -5.74
CA GLU A 75 16.42 2.32 -6.02
C GLU A 75 17.68 1.85 -5.28
N LEU A 76 17.56 1.49 -4.00
CA LEU A 76 18.66 0.88 -3.25
C LEU A 76 19.13 -0.41 -3.92
N LEU A 77 18.22 -1.26 -4.39
CA LEU A 77 18.56 -2.46 -5.14
C LEU A 77 19.33 -2.12 -6.42
N ALA A 78 18.90 -1.09 -7.18
CA ALA A 78 19.58 -0.66 -8.40
C ALA A 78 21.00 -0.13 -8.11
N ILE A 79 21.20 0.60 -7.01
CA ILE A 79 22.50 1.11 -6.58
C ILE A 79 23.42 -0.05 -6.18
N PHE A 80 22.96 -0.92 -5.26
CA PHE A 80 23.77 -2.01 -4.76
C PHE A 80 24.05 -3.07 -5.83
N ARG A 81 23.14 -3.28 -6.80
CA ARG A 81 23.36 -4.23 -7.89
C ARG A 81 24.69 -3.98 -8.62
N LYS A 82 25.04 -2.73 -8.89
CA LYS A 82 26.31 -2.34 -9.55
C LYS A 82 27.53 -2.85 -8.78
N LEU A 83 27.49 -2.82 -7.44
CA LEU A 83 28.57 -3.29 -6.59
C LEU A 83 28.72 -4.82 -6.63
N TYR A 84 27.60 -5.52 -6.78
CA TYR A 84 27.51 -6.99 -6.83
C TYR A 84 27.71 -7.59 -8.23
N GLU A 85 27.89 -6.77 -9.27
CA GLU A 85 28.18 -7.25 -10.63
C GLU A 85 29.57 -7.85 -10.77
N LYS A 86 30.58 -7.22 -10.17
CA LYS A 86 31.97 -7.66 -10.26
C LYS A 86 32.39 -8.37 -8.98
N PRO A 87 33.03 -9.56 -9.04
CA PRO A 87 33.52 -10.25 -7.85
C PRO A 87 34.51 -9.42 -7.02
N ALA A 88 35.34 -8.60 -7.67
CA ALA A 88 36.37 -7.78 -7.01
C ALA A 88 35.81 -6.64 -6.15
N THR A 89 34.61 -6.14 -6.47
CA THR A 89 33.97 -5.04 -5.73
C THR A 89 32.90 -5.55 -4.76
N ARG A 90 32.68 -6.87 -4.72
CA ARG A 90 31.57 -7.47 -3.98
C ARG A 90 31.91 -7.49 -2.48
N PRO A 91 31.08 -6.88 -1.62
CA PRO A 91 31.33 -6.83 -0.19
C PRO A 91 31.01 -8.19 0.48
N PRO A 92 31.56 -8.45 1.68
CA PRO A 92 31.34 -9.70 2.43
C PRO A 92 29.97 -9.75 3.13
N PHE A 93 28.92 -9.29 2.44
CA PHE A 93 27.55 -9.24 2.94
C PHE A 93 26.56 -9.77 1.91
N ASN A 94 25.53 -10.46 2.37
CA ASN A 94 24.36 -10.81 1.57
C ASN A 94 23.31 -9.70 1.72
N LEU A 95 22.70 -9.23 0.63
CA LEU A 95 21.56 -8.31 0.68
C LEU A 95 20.29 -9.01 0.24
N VAL A 96 19.22 -8.81 1.01
CA VAL A 96 17.88 -9.29 0.67
C VAL A 96 16.92 -8.11 0.71
N PHE A 97 16.27 -7.83 -0.40
CA PHE A 97 15.24 -6.80 -0.51
C PHE A 97 13.88 -7.47 -0.52
N VAL A 98 12.99 -7.07 0.40
CA VAL A 98 11.71 -7.73 0.64
C VAL A 98 10.58 -6.72 0.51
N TRP A 99 9.61 -7.03 -0.35
CA TRP A 99 8.37 -6.29 -0.48
C TRP A 99 7.23 -7.12 0.09
N THR A 100 6.68 -6.69 1.22
CA THR A 100 5.67 -7.43 1.98
C THR A 100 4.25 -6.96 1.64
N ALA A 101 3.30 -7.89 1.61
CA ALA A 101 1.87 -7.57 1.57
C ALA A 101 1.34 -7.37 2.98
N ALA A 102 0.23 -6.64 3.13
CA ALA A 102 -0.47 -6.48 4.41
C ALA A 102 0.41 -5.93 5.54
N GLY A 103 1.24 -4.94 5.23
CA GLY A 103 1.95 -4.13 6.21
C GLY A 103 1.02 -3.35 7.12
N LYS A 104 -0.01 -2.71 6.54
CA LYS A 104 -0.99 -1.91 7.28
C LYS A 104 -1.91 -2.74 8.16
N TYR A 105 -1.93 -4.06 7.97
CA TYR A 105 -2.71 -5.01 8.76
C TYR A 105 -1.80 -5.76 9.75
N ASN A 106 -1.14 -5.03 10.65
CA ASN A 106 -0.23 -5.58 11.66
C ASN A 106 0.96 -6.36 11.05
N TYR A 107 1.47 -5.92 9.89
CA TYR A 107 2.65 -6.48 9.22
C TYR A 107 2.62 -8.01 9.01
N GLN A 108 1.50 -8.58 8.57
CA GLN A 108 1.39 -10.03 8.35
C GLN A 108 2.39 -10.53 7.31
N GLY A 109 2.68 -9.77 6.25
CA GLY A 109 3.68 -10.15 5.26
C GLY A 109 5.09 -10.22 5.83
N ALA A 110 5.46 -9.29 6.71
CA ALA A 110 6.75 -9.34 7.41
C ALA A 110 6.81 -10.54 8.37
N ARG A 111 5.71 -10.85 9.06
CA ARG A 111 5.58 -12.04 9.92
C ARG A 111 5.85 -13.31 9.12
N GLN A 112 5.21 -13.48 7.97
CA GLN A 112 5.43 -14.62 7.09
C GLN A 112 6.89 -14.68 6.60
N PHE A 113 7.46 -13.56 6.17
CA PHE A 113 8.86 -13.53 5.74
C PHE A 113 9.82 -13.97 6.84
N ILE A 114 9.60 -13.54 8.09
CA ILE A 114 10.43 -13.94 9.23
C ILE A 114 10.32 -15.45 9.48
N GLU A 115 9.12 -16.00 9.43
CA GLU A 115 8.89 -17.45 9.60
C GLU A 115 9.58 -18.25 8.50
N ASP A 116 9.41 -17.82 7.24
CA ASP A 116 10.06 -18.46 6.10
C ASP A 116 11.59 -18.36 6.22
N PHE A 117 12.13 -17.20 6.58
CA PHE A 117 13.57 -16.97 6.75
C PHE A 117 14.17 -17.85 7.85
N GLN A 118 13.46 -18.04 8.97
CA GLN A 118 13.90 -18.92 10.05
C GLN A 118 13.75 -20.41 9.69
N SER A 119 12.73 -20.75 8.90
CA SER A 119 12.48 -22.14 8.48
C SER A 119 13.50 -22.67 7.47
N ASP A 120 14.13 -21.78 6.71
CA ASP A 120 15.09 -22.06 5.64
C ASP A 120 16.47 -22.50 6.18
N ASN A 121 16.49 -23.18 7.36
CA ASN A 121 17.53 -23.76 8.26
C ASN A 121 18.93 -24.06 7.71
N SER A 122 19.44 -23.21 6.84
CA SER A 122 20.78 -23.23 6.33
C SER A 122 21.61 -22.35 7.25
N ASP A 123 22.61 -22.94 7.90
CA ASP A 123 23.57 -22.22 8.76
C ASP A 123 24.26 -21.06 8.03
N ASP A 124 24.15 -21.00 6.69
CA ASP A 124 24.59 -19.93 5.81
C ASP A 124 23.70 -18.66 5.82
N HIS A 125 22.58 -18.61 6.56
CA HIS A 125 21.63 -17.48 6.54
C HIS A 125 21.51 -16.76 7.89
N ARG A 126 22.62 -16.21 8.38
CA ARG A 126 22.63 -15.33 9.56
C ARG A 126 22.20 -13.91 9.20
N LEU A 127 21.06 -13.46 9.71
CA LEU A 127 20.62 -12.06 9.61
C LEU A 127 21.40 -11.19 10.60
N GLU A 128 22.18 -10.22 10.11
CA GLU A 128 22.85 -9.23 10.97
C GLU A 128 21.85 -8.16 11.44
N MET A 129 21.09 -7.60 10.50
CA MET A 129 20.02 -6.66 10.80
C MET A 129 18.98 -6.56 9.68
N ALA A 130 17.75 -6.20 10.04
CA ALA A 130 16.73 -5.77 9.10
C ALA A 130 16.51 -4.24 9.18
N ILE A 131 16.49 -3.60 8.02
CA ILE A 131 16.23 -2.18 7.84
C ILE A 131 14.88 -2.05 7.15
N CYS A 132 13.85 -1.74 7.92
CA CYS A 132 12.52 -1.47 7.40
C CYS A 132 12.45 0.00 6.94
N VAL A 133 11.78 0.29 5.83
CA VAL A 133 11.62 1.67 5.33
C VAL A 133 10.15 2.04 5.19
N GLU A 134 9.78 3.23 5.66
CA GLU A 134 8.40 3.75 5.56
C GLU A 134 8.39 5.28 5.46
N ALA A 135 7.56 5.88 4.61
CA ALA A 135 7.37 7.33 4.50
C ALA A 135 8.66 8.17 4.45
N LEU A 136 9.38 8.03 3.34
CA LEU A 136 10.66 8.69 3.06
C LEU A 136 10.57 9.67 1.88
N GLY A 137 9.38 9.92 1.34
CA GLY A 137 9.14 10.76 0.18
C GLY A 137 8.92 12.25 0.45
N GLY A 138 8.76 12.65 1.71
CA GLY A 138 8.59 14.04 2.12
C GLY A 138 9.87 14.74 2.61
N VAL A 139 9.78 16.06 2.79
CA VAL A 139 10.84 16.90 3.40
C VAL A 139 10.77 16.80 4.93
N GLY A 140 11.91 16.65 5.59
CA GLY A 140 12.00 16.63 7.05
C GLY A 140 13.20 15.85 7.57
N PRO A 141 13.37 15.72 8.89
CA PRO A 141 14.45 14.93 9.49
C PRO A 141 14.26 13.43 9.23
N LEU A 142 15.36 12.71 9.06
CA LEU A 142 15.35 11.25 8.97
C LEU A 142 15.36 10.66 10.37
N ARG A 143 14.42 9.78 10.68
CA ARG A 143 14.29 9.16 12.00
C ARG A 143 14.56 7.68 11.92
N MET A 144 15.40 7.19 12.81
CA MET A 144 15.57 5.77 13.06
C MET A 144 14.71 5.37 14.25
N HIS A 145 13.69 4.55 14.00
CA HIS A 145 12.85 3.96 15.03
C HIS A 145 13.43 2.63 15.48
N ALA A 146 13.60 2.48 16.79
CA ALA A 146 14.12 1.27 17.40
C ALA A 146 13.31 0.89 18.65
N SER A 147 13.35 -0.40 19.01
CA SER A 147 12.64 -0.89 20.20
C SER A 147 13.29 -0.47 21.52
N LYS A 148 14.61 -0.33 21.50
CA LYS A 148 15.49 0.04 22.60
C LYS A 148 16.62 0.90 22.05
N GLN A 149 17.33 1.60 22.93
CA GLN A 149 18.60 2.21 22.56
C GLN A 149 19.53 1.12 22.01
N PRO A 150 20.08 1.28 20.79
CA PRO A 150 21.09 0.35 20.27
C PRO A 150 22.27 0.24 21.24
N ALA A 151 22.75 -0.98 21.47
CA ALA A 151 23.95 -1.19 22.30
C ALA A 151 25.19 -0.68 21.56
N ASP A 152 26.17 -0.17 22.30
CA ASP A 152 27.41 0.36 21.72
C ASP A 152 28.11 -0.71 20.87
N GLY A 153 28.44 -0.35 19.63
CA GLY A 153 29.08 -1.27 18.69
C GLY A 153 28.16 -2.37 18.13
N SER A 154 26.85 -2.32 18.38
CA SER A 154 25.88 -3.14 17.65
C SER A 154 25.76 -2.67 16.19
N ALA A 155 25.28 -3.54 15.29
CA ALA A 155 25.06 -3.17 13.89
C ALA A 155 24.09 -1.97 13.74
N ALA A 156 23.07 -1.90 14.59
CA ALA A 156 22.13 -0.78 14.62
C ALA A 156 22.77 0.53 15.11
N ASP A 157 23.68 0.48 16.10
CA ASP A 157 24.43 1.65 16.56
C ASP A 157 25.40 2.15 15.47
N ARG A 158 26.14 1.23 14.84
CA ARG A 158 26.99 1.55 13.68
C ARG A 158 26.20 2.20 12.56
N LEU A 159 25.03 1.66 12.22
CA LEU A 159 24.15 2.25 11.20
C LEU A 159 23.71 3.67 11.59
N LEU A 160 23.30 3.89 12.85
CA LEU A 160 22.87 5.22 13.32
C LEU A 160 23.98 6.27 13.21
N ARG A 161 25.20 5.93 13.64
CA ARG A 161 26.37 6.82 13.52
C ARG A 161 26.65 7.15 12.06
N ARG A 162 26.59 6.14 11.18
CA ARG A 162 26.82 6.32 9.74
C ARG A 162 25.73 7.15 9.06
N LEU A 163 24.46 6.98 9.44
CA LEU A 163 23.38 7.84 8.94
C LEU A 163 23.62 9.29 9.30
N ARG A 164 24.08 9.59 10.53
CA ARG A 164 24.44 10.95 10.95
C ARG A 164 25.61 11.53 10.14
N LEU A 165 26.59 10.71 9.79
CA LEU A 165 27.73 11.14 8.96
C LEU A 165 27.34 11.36 7.49
N ALA A 166 26.45 10.52 6.94
CA ALA A 166 25.97 10.58 5.56
C ALA A 166 24.87 11.65 5.33
N ALA A 167 24.47 12.38 6.37
CA ALA A 167 23.42 13.40 6.34
C ALA A 167 23.98 14.78 6.71
N PRO A 168 24.81 15.42 5.85
CA PRO A 168 25.39 16.73 6.18
C PRO A 168 24.36 17.86 6.29
N ASN A 169 23.26 17.76 5.52
CA ASN A 169 22.24 18.81 5.39
C ASN A 169 20.90 18.44 6.06
N GLN A 170 20.84 17.35 6.82
CA GLN A 170 19.61 16.83 7.42
C GLN A 170 19.89 16.26 8.80
N SER A 171 19.04 16.53 9.78
CA SER A 171 19.17 15.91 11.10
C SER A 171 18.71 14.46 11.09
N VAL A 172 19.47 13.60 11.77
CA VAL A 172 19.13 12.19 11.97
C VAL A 172 18.84 11.93 13.46
N GLU A 173 17.57 11.64 13.75
CA GLU A 173 17.06 11.45 15.11
C GLU A 173 16.85 9.96 15.42
N LEU A 174 17.09 9.56 16.67
CA LEU A 174 16.75 8.24 17.17
C LEU A 174 15.47 8.34 18.00
N VAL A 175 14.44 7.60 17.60
CA VAL A 175 13.17 7.51 18.33
C VAL A 175 13.01 6.10 18.86
N THR A 176 12.95 5.94 20.18
CA THR A 176 12.78 4.62 20.79
C THR A 176 11.36 4.41 21.29
N LYS A 177 10.81 3.23 21.04
CA LYS A 177 9.51 2.81 21.58
C LYS A 177 9.61 1.37 22.09
N LYS A 178 9.29 1.16 23.37
CA LYS A 178 9.25 -0.19 23.93
C LYS A 178 8.13 -1.01 23.25
N ILE A 179 8.48 -2.21 22.81
CA ILE A 179 7.54 -3.15 22.17
C ILE A 179 6.50 -3.58 23.19
N SER A 180 5.24 -3.53 22.80
CA SER A 180 4.11 -4.08 23.54
C SER A 180 3.58 -5.31 22.80
N MET A 181 3.37 -6.43 23.51
CA MET A 181 2.77 -7.63 22.93
C MET A 181 1.24 -7.57 22.89
N ASN A 182 0.62 -6.68 23.68
CA ASN A 182 -0.83 -6.61 23.83
C ASN A 182 -1.49 -5.72 22.77
N GLN A 183 -0.70 -4.92 22.06
CA GLN A 183 -1.18 -3.98 21.04
C GLN A 183 -0.63 -4.40 19.67
N PRO A 184 -1.31 -4.04 18.57
CA PRO A 184 -0.75 -4.21 17.25
C PRO A 184 0.60 -3.48 17.14
N SER A 185 1.53 -4.08 16.38
CA SER A 185 2.86 -3.54 16.20
C SER A 185 2.77 -2.16 15.57
N ALA A 186 3.50 -1.21 16.13
CA ALA A 186 3.49 0.17 15.65
C ALA A 186 4.31 0.34 14.38
N TRP A 187 5.47 -0.33 14.35
CA TRP A 187 6.44 -0.31 13.28
C TRP A 187 6.78 -1.72 12.83
N GLU A 188 7.20 -1.86 11.57
CA GLU A 188 7.50 -3.17 10.98
C GLU A 188 8.65 -3.89 11.72
N HIS A 189 9.67 -3.15 12.18
CA HIS A 189 10.81 -3.70 12.91
C HIS A 189 10.43 -4.39 14.24
N GLU A 190 9.26 -4.08 14.82
CA GLU A 190 8.82 -4.72 16.06
C GLU A 190 8.57 -6.22 15.85
N LYS A 191 8.04 -6.63 14.67
CA LYS A 191 7.83 -8.06 14.35
C LYS A 191 9.13 -8.85 14.34
N PHE A 192 10.20 -8.26 13.81
CA PHE A 192 11.54 -8.85 13.81
C PHE A 192 12.10 -8.97 15.23
N ASN A 193 12.03 -7.88 16.00
CA ASN A 193 12.57 -7.85 17.36
C ASN A 193 11.84 -8.81 18.32
N ILE A 194 10.53 -9.03 18.13
CA ILE A 194 9.76 -10.06 18.87
C ILE A 194 10.37 -11.46 18.67
N LYS A 195 10.84 -11.75 17.45
CA LYS A 195 11.51 -13.00 17.08
C LYS A 195 13.02 -12.98 17.34
N ARG A 196 13.52 -11.99 18.10
CA ARG A 196 14.94 -11.78 18.46
C ARG A 196 15.86 -11.52 17.25
N LEU A 197 15.30 -11.01 16.16
CA LEU A 197 16.06 -10.57 14.98
C LEU A 197 16.31 -9.06 15.09
N PRO A 198 17.57 -8.58 15.03
CA PRO A 198 17.86 -7.15 15.13
C PRO A 198 17.22 -6.38 13.99
N ALA A 199 16.38 -5.39 14.30
CA ALA A 199 15.74 -4.57 13.28
C ALA A 199 15.46 -3.13 13.72
N VAL A 200 15.48 -2.24 12.73
CA VAL A 200 15.15 -0.81 12.86
C VAL A 200 14.24 -0.38 11.71
N THR A 201 13.40 0.64 11.93
CA THR A 201 12.61 1.29 10.86
C THR A 201 13.16 2.69 10.59
N LEU A 202 13.45 2.99 9.33
CA LEU A 202 13.79 4.34 8.88
C LEU A 202 12.53 5.00 8.33
N SER A 203 12.18 6.14 8.91
CA SER A 203 11.04 6.94 8.48
C SER A 203 11.26 8.41 8.71
N ARG A 204 10.51 9.25 8.02
CA ARG A 204 10.41 10.67 8.35
C ARG A 204 9.40 10.94 9.46
N LEU A 205 8.47 10.02 9.72
CA LEU A 205 7.34 10.30 10.61
C LEU A 205 7.81 10.37 12.06
N PRO A 206 7.33 11.36 12.85
CA PRO A 206 7.70 11.46 14.26
C PRO A 206 7.09 10.34 15.09
N THR A 207 5.89 9.89 14.72
CA THR A 207 5.14 8.86 15.44
C THR A 207 4.49 7.87 14.48
N HIS A 208 4.26 6.66 14.99
CA HIS A 208 3.54 5.62 14.26
C HIS A 208 2.06 5.91 13.98
N ASP A 209 1.44 6.87 14.67
CA ASP A 209 0.01 7.20 14.49
C ASP A 209 -0.18 8.49 13.68
N ASP A 210 0.82 8.82 12.85
CA ASP A 210 0.73 9.97 11.96
C ASP A 210 -0.44 9.81 10.97
N PRO A 211 -1.28 10.84 10.79
CA PRO A 211 -2.46 10.76 9.93
C PRO A 211 -2.12 10.41 8.49
N ILE A 212 -0.91 10.72 8.00
CA ILE A 212 -0.51 10.37 6.62
C ILE A 212 -0.57 8.86 6.35
N ARG A 213 -0.34 8.03 7.38
CA ARG A 213 -0.35 6.56 7.25
C ARG A 213 -1.71 6.01 6.87
N LYS A 214 -2.78 6.75 7.19
CA LYS A 214 -4.20 6.36 7.02
C LYS A 214 -4.98 7.34 6.12
N SER A 215 -4.27 8.26 5.45
CA SER A 215 -4.89 9.34 4.66
C SER A 215 -5.20 8.90 3.23
N MET A 216 -6.40 9.24 2.76
CA MET A 216 -6.75 9.11 1.34
C MET A 216 -6.16 10.23 0.48
N LEU A 217 -5.79 11.35 1.11
CA LEU A 217 -5.28 12.53 0.42
C LEU A 217 -3.78 12.37 0.09
N ASP A 218 -3.15 11.31 0.57
CA ASP A 218 -1.77 10.96 0.29
C ASP A 218 -1.60 10.53 -1.18
N THR A 219 -1.25 11.52 -2.01
CA THR A 219 -1.13 11.41 -3.47
C THR A 219 0.30 11.71 -3.92
N PRO A 220 0.70 11.28 -5.13
CA PRO A 220 2.05 11.55 -5.67
C PRO A 220 2.46 13.01 -5.68
N SER A 221 1.50 13.94 -5.69
CA SER A 221 1.74 15.38 -5.70
C SER A 221 2.43 15.89 -4.42
N GLN A 222 2.29 15.16 -3.31
CA GLN A 222 2.92 15.51 -2.03
C GLN A 222 4.36 15.02 -1.91
N LEU A 223 4.80 14.13 -2.82
CA LEU A 223 6.14 13.59 -2.82
C LEU A 223 7.14 14.62 -3.37
N SER A 224 8.23 14.84 -2.64
CA SER A 224 9.37 15.60 -3.12
C SER A 224 10.43 14.65 -3.66
N LEU A 225 10.67 14.70 -4.97
CA LEU A 225 11.71 13.89 -5.63
C LEU A 225 13.09 14.19 -5.06
N GLU A 226 13.37 15.45 -4.72
CA GLU A 226 14.67 15.89 -4.18
C GLU A 226 14.90 15.36 -2.77
N ALA A 227 13.88 15.43 -1.91
CA ALA A 227 13.98 14.89 -0.56
C ALA A 227 14.14 13.36 -0.61
N LEU A 228 13.40 12.69 -1.49
CA LEU A 228 13.48 11.25 -1.67
C LEU A 228 14.86 10.82 -2.19
N GLU A 229 15.41 11.54 -3.17
CA GLU A 229 16.76 11.32 -3.71
C GLU A 229 17.83 11.46 -2.61
N GLN A 230 17.76 12.54 -1.82
CA GLN A 230 18.67 12.77 -0.70
C GLN A 230 18.56 11.67 0.38
N ASN A 231 17.34 11.29 0.76
CA ASN A 231 17.10 10.25 1.75
C ASN A 231 17.66 8.89 1.29
N ILE A 232 17.44 8.53 0.02
CA ILE A 232 17.99 7.29 -0.56
C ILE A 232 19.51 7.32 -0.56
N ARG A 233 20.11 8.45 -0.94
CA ARG A 233 21.57 8.62 -0.93
C ARG A 233 22.14 8.43 0.46
N THR A 234 21.57 9.10 1.46
CA THR A 234 22.01 8.99 2.86
C THR A 234 21.91 7.56 3.39
N ILE A 235 20.81 6.86 3.08
CA ILE A 235 20.64 5.45 3.48
C ILE A 235 21.65 4.55 2.77
N ALA A 236 21.83 4.72 1.47
CA ALA A 236 22.76 3.93 0.67
C ALA A 236 24.21 4.10 1.13
N GLU A 237 24.64 5.35 1.37
CA GLU A 237 25.98 5.67 1.88
C GLU A 237 26.21 5.10 3.29
N ALA A 238 25.21 5.22 4.18
CA ALA A 238 25.34 4.70 5.54
C ALA A 238 25.48 3.18 5.55
N VAL A 239 24.69 2.47 4.74
CA VAL A 239 24.78 1.02 4.63
C VAL A 239 26.06 0.59 3.92
N LEU A 240 26.46 1.27 2.84
CA LEU A 240 27.70 0.98 2.13
C LEU A 240 28.91 1.15 3.06
N GLY A 241 28.91 2.21 3.87
CA GLY A 241 29.94 2.41 4.88
C GLY A 241 30.00 1.25 5.88
N HIS A 242 28.84 0.74 6.32
CA HIS A 242 28.76 -0.41 7.22
C HIS A 242 29.30 -1.68 6.57
N MET A 243 28.91 -1.94 5.32
CA MET A 243 29.34 -3.14 4.58
C MET A 243 30.83 -3.14 4.23
N LEU A 244 31.42 -1.96 3.99
CA LEU A 244 32.85 -1.80 3.70
C LEU A 244 33.69 -1.55 4.95
N SER A 245 33.09 -1.58 6.15
CA SER A 245 33.76 -1.31 7.42
C SER A 245 34.57 0.00 7.43
N LEU A 246 34.03 1.07 6.81
CA LEU A 246 34.71 2.36 6.75
C LEU A 246 34.90 2.96 8.15
N PRO A 247 35.97 3.74 8.42
CA PRO A 247 36.21 4.35 9.72
C PRO A 247 35.02 5.18 10.21
N GLU A 248 34.70 5.06 11.51
CA GLU A 248 33.60 5.79 12.15
C GLU A 248 33.92 7.26 12.43
N GLY A 249 35.21 7.65 12.36
CA GLY A 249 35.67 9.01 12.59
C GLY A 249 35.32 10.02 11.49
N GLY A 250 34.55 9.59 10.48
CA GLY A 250 34.16 10.43 9.36
C GLY A 250 35.29 10.67 8.36
N TYR A 251 35.12 11.73 7.57
CA TYR A 251 36.10 12.15 6.57
C TYR A 251 37.29 12.83 7.23
N SER A 252 38.47 12.70 6.60
CA SER A 252 39.65 13.46 7.05
C SER A 252 39.34 14.95 6.98
N THR A 253 39.57 15.66 8.08
CA THR A 253 39.46 17.13 8.14
C THR A 253 40.73 17.83 7.66
N ASP A 254 41.72 17.07 7.17
CA ASP A 254 42.96 17.63 6.63
C ASP A 254 42.66 18.42 5.35
N PRO A 255 42.86 19.76 5.33
CA PRO A 255 42.60 20.58 4.16
C PRO A 255 43.47 20.23 2.95
N ARG A 256 44.54 19.43 3.12
CA ARG A 256 45.39 18.92 2.05
C ARG A 256 44.78 17.74 1.30
N VAL A 257 43.81 17.06 1.92
CA VAL A 257 43.09 15.92 1.35
C VAL A 257 41.67 16.39 1.04
N SER A 258 41.48 16.97 -0.15
CA SER A 258 40.14 17.25 -0.68
C SER A 258 39.50 15.95 -1.16
N ALA A 259 39.19 15.04 -0.23
CA ALA A 259 38.40 13.86 -0.53
C ALA A 259 36.93 14.29 -0.64
N ASP A 260 36.25 13.85 -1.70
CA ASP A 260 34.79 13.94 -1.76
C ASP A 260 34.21 13.31 -0.48
N THR A 261 33.38 14.07 0.23
CA THR A 261 32.72 13.63 1.47
C THR A 261 31.59 12.65 1.21
N SER A 262 31.56 11.97 0.07
CA SER A 262 30.49 11.09 -0.36
C SER A 262 31.07 9.87 -1.04
N VAL A 263 30.62 8.68 -0.62
CA VAL A 263 31.11 7.39 -1.16
C VAL A 263 30.45 7.08 -2.50
N LEU A 264 29.26 7.61 -2.74
CA LEU A 264 28.51 7.41 -3.97
C LEU A 264 28.80 8.53 -4.97
N SER A 265 28.76 8.22 -6.27
CA SER A 265 28.80 9.27 -7.30
C SER A 265 27.60 10.21 -7.18
N ARG A 266 27.71 11.44 -7.70
CA ARG A 266 26.58 12.38 -7.70
C ARG A 266 25.35 11.77 -8.39
N ASP A 267 25.58 11.10 -9.52
CA ASP A 267 24.54 10.46 -10.34
C ASP A 267 24.24 9.01 -9.93
N ALA A 268 24.55 8.60 -8.69
CA ALA A 268 24.28 7.25 -8.22
C ALA A 268 22.77 6.95 -8.18
N VAL A 269 21.99 7.93 -7.73
CA VAL A 269 20.52 7.91 -7.73
C VAL A 269 20.04 8.52 -9.04
N ASP A 270 19.23 7.79 -9.80
CA ASP A 270 18.72 8.28 -11.08
C ASP A 270 17.30 8.84 -10.90
N ARG A 271 17.18 10.15 -11.05
CA ARG A 271 15.91 10.86 -10.90
C ARG A 271 14.84 10.40 -11.90
N GLN A 272 15.22 9.98 -13.11
CA GLN A 272 14.25 9.51 -14.10
C GLN A 272 13.69 8.15 -13.72
N ARG A 273 14.56 7.24 -13.27
CA ARG A 273 14.16 5.92 -12.74
C ARG A 273 13.26 6.07 -11.51
N LEU A 274 13.61 6.98 -10.60
CA LEU A 274 12.81 7.30 -9.41
C LEU A 274 11.40 7.78 -9.78
N ALA A 275 11.31 8.75 -10.70
CA ALA A 275 10.03 9.26 -11.18
C ALA A 275 9.18 8.20 -11.89
N HIS A 276 9.81 7.29 -12.64
CA HIS A 276 9.14 6.15 -13.25
C HIS A 276 8.60 5.17 -12.20
N ALA A 277 9.40 4.84 -11.18
CA ALA A 277 8.99 3.94 -10.11
C ALA A 277 7.81 4.52 -9.29
N ILE A 278 7.80 5.83 -9.01
CA ILE A 278 6.67 6.52 -8.37
C ILE A 278 5.41 6.40 -9.23
N ARG A 279 5.53 6.61 -10.55
CA ARG A 279 4.37 6.48 -11.46
C ARG A 279 3.78 5.08 -11.46
N LEU A 280 4.59 4.04 -11.32
CA LEU A 280 4.15 2.65 -11.29
C LEU A 280 3.57 2.23 -9.93
N PHE A 281 4.23 2.60 -8.83
CA PHE A 281 3.97 2.03 -7.51
C PHE A 281 3.34 2.98 -6.50
N ALA A 282 3.22 4.28 -6.79
CA ALA A 282 2.69 5.28 -5.86
C ALA A 282 1.49 6.06 -6.41
N THR A 283 0.96 5.73 -7.60
CA THR A 283 -0.17 6.47 -8.22
C THR A 283 -1.53 5.80 -8.08
N ARG A 284 -1.55 4.47 -7.92
CA ARG A 284 -2.78 3.68 -7.87
C ARG A 284 -3.01 3.11 -6.48
N PRO A 285 -4.27 2.99 -6.01
CA PRO A 285 -4.58 2.35 -4.75
C PRO A 285 -4.22 0.85 -4.80
N ARG A 286 -3.67 0.34 -3.69
CA ARG A 286 -3.20 -1.04 -3.54
C ARG A 286 -3.77 -1.65 -2.24
N PRO A 287 -5.09 -1.67 -2.06
CA PRO A 287 -5.69 -2.24 -0.86
C PRO A 287 -5.56 -3.76 -0.87
N VAL A 288 -5.29 -4.34 0.28
CA VAL A 288 -5.10 -5.81 0.44
C VAL A 288 -6.37 -6.60 0.11
N ALA A 289 -7.55 -5.98 0.23
CA ALA A 289 -8.83 -6.58 -0.11
C ALA A 289 -9.08 -6.70 -1.63
N ASP A 290 -8.32 -5.98 -2.46
CA ASP A 290 -8.42 -6.07 -3.92
C ASP A 290 -7.34 -7.02 -4.47
N GLU A 291 -7.77 -8.23 -4.80
CA GLU A 291 -6.87 -9.25 -5.36
C GLU A 291 -6.28 -8.83 -6.72
N ALA A 292 -7.07 -8.19 -7.58
CA ALA A 292 -6.58 -7.77 -8.89
C ALA A 292 -5.50 -6.70 -8.75
N ALA A 293 -5.70 -5.72 -7.86
CA ALA A 293 -4.71 -4.67 -7.60
C ALA A 293 -3.42 -5.22 -6.98
N THR A 294 -3.54 -6.11 -5.99
CA THR A 294 -2.38 -6.72 -5.31
C THR A 294 -1.59 -7.63 -6.25
N VAL A 295 -2.25 -8.48 -7.06
CA VAL A 295 -1.61 -9.34 -8.06
C VAL A 295 -0.94 -8.54 -9.17
N ALA A 296 -1.58 -7.46 -9.65
CA ALA A 296 -0.98 -6.59 -10.66
C ALA A 296 0.26 -5.85 -10.12
N CYS A 297 0.19 -5.32 -8.89
CA CYS A 297 1.33 -4.67 -8.25
C CYS A 297 2.49 -5.66 -8.03
N ALA A 298 2.17 -6.84 -7.53
CA ALA A 298 3.07 -7.97 -7.36
C ALA A 298 3.81 -8.33 -8.67
N ALA A 299 3.07 -8.49 -9.77
CA ALA A 299 3.64 -8.81 -11.07
C ALA A 299 4.57 -7.70 -11.57
N ASN A 300 4.16 -6.43 -11.46
CA ASN A 300 4.98 -5.29 -11.84
C ASN A 300 6.27 -5.19 -11.00
N LEU A 301 6.18 -5.46 -9.69
CA LEU A 301 7.35 -5.52 -8.82
C LEU A 301 8.29 -6.66 -9.21
N ALA A 302 7.76 -7.86 -9.49
CA ALA A 302 8.57 -9.00 -9.91
C ALA A 302 9.33 -8.71 -11.21
N VAL A 303 8.70 -8.04 -12.18
CA VAL A 303 9.37 -7.60 -13.42
C VAL A 303 10.45 -6.55 -13.12
N ALA A 304 10.14 -5.52 -12.31
CA ALA A 304 11.09 -4.47 -11.97
C ALA A 304 12.32 -5.00 -11.23
N VAL A 305 12.12 -5.90 -10.26
CA VAL A 305 13.20 -6.53 -9.48
C VAL A 305 13.96 -7.55 -10.33
N GLY A 306 13.29 -8.25 -11.24
CA GLY A 306 13.90 -9.24 -12.13
C GLY A 306 15.01 -8.68 -13.03
N ASN A 307 14.97 -7.38 -13.33
CA ASN A 307 16.04 -6.69 -14.06
C ASN A 307 17.34 -6.57 -13.24
N TYR A 308 17.27 -6.64 -11.90
CA TYR A 308 18.41 -6.44 -11.02
C TYR A 308 18.83 -7.72 -10.28
N ALA A 309 17.88 -8.55 -9.84
CA ALA A 309 18.15 -9.70 -8.99
C ALA A 309 17.21 -10.87 -9.29
N LYS A 310 17.61 -12.08 -8.85
CA LYS A 310 16.73 -13.25 -8.87
C LYS A 310 15.56 -13.02 -7.89
N VAL A 311 14.34 -13.09 -8.41
CA VAL A 311 13.11 -12.89 -7.65
C VAL A 311 12.61 -14.23 -7.10
N THR A 312 12.17 -14.22 -5.85
CA THR A 312 11.39 -15.32 -5.25
C THR A 312 10.08 -14.76 -4.73
N VAL A 313 8.99 -15.46 -5.00
CA VAL A 313 7.64 -15.05 -4.64
C VAL A 313 7.05 -16.10 -3.73
N SER A 314 6.54 -15.67 -2.58
CA SER A 314 5.95 -16.57 -1.59
C SER A 314 4.57 -16.07 -1.16
N PRO A 315 3.61 -16.97 -0.89
CA PRO A 315 2.29 -16.60 -0.41
C PRO A 315 2.34 -16.05 1.02
N VAL A 316 1.44 -15.14 1.35
CA VAL A 316 1.26 -14.57 2.70
C VAL A 316 -0.01 -15.14 3.31
N SER A 317 0.11 -15.72 4.50
CA SER A 317 -1.01 -16.20 5.29
C SER A 317 -1.45 -15.14 6.32
N MET A 318 -2.75 -14.83 6.36
CA MET A 318 -3.33 -13.87 7.30
C MET A 318 -3.91 -14.62 8.50
N HIS A 319 -3.17 -14.65 9.62
CA HIS A 319 -3.60 -15.39 10.81
C HIS A 319 -4.32 -14.51 11.83
N GLU A 320 -3.87 -13.26 12.00
CA GLU A 320 -4.34 -12.38 13.07
C GLU A 320 -5.45 -11.41 12.61
N VAL A 321 -5.68 -11.30 11.30
CA VAL A 321 -6.55 -10.28 10.70
C VAL A 321 -7.48 -10.90 9.68
N GLN A 322 -8.77 -10.56 9.79
CA GLN A 322 -9.78 -10.86 8.78
C GLN A 322 -9.97 -9.66 7.86
N ILE A 323 -9.80 -9.87 6.56
CA ILE A 323 -9.99 -8.84 5.54
C ILE A 323 -11.43 -8.92 5.04
N TRP A 324 -12.13 -7.79 5.07
CA TRP A 324 -13.48 -7.68 4.52
C TRP A 324 -13.40 -7.48 3.00
N PRO A 325 -14.15 -8.27 2.21
CA PRO A 325 -14.25 -8.05 0.77
C PRO A 325 -15.12 -6.80 0.50
N GLY A 326 -14.78 -6.03 -0.53
CA GLY A 326 -15.54 -4.85 -0.94
C GLY A 326 -14.70 -3.57 -0.89
N VAL A 327 -14.08 -3.23 -2.01
CA VAL A 327 -13.19 -2.07 -2.16
C VAL A 327 -13.89 -0.89 -2.83
N SER A 328 -14.95 -1.19 -3.59
CA SER A 328 -15.82 -0.23 -4.25
C SER A 328 -17.26 -0.69 -4.13
N ASP A 329 -18.18 0.26 -4.00
CA ASP A 329 -19.61 0.01 -4.00
C ASP A 329 -20.33 1.02 -4.89
N ARG A 330 -21.49 0.64 -5.43
CA ARG A 330 -22.29 1.49 -6.31
C ARG A 330 -23.31 2.25 -5.47
N LEU A 331 -23.11 3.56 -5.34
CA LEU A 331 -24.11 4.44 -4.75
C LEU A 331 -25.31 4.57 -5.72
N MET A 332 -26.43 3.91 -5.39
CA MET A 332 -27.68 4.12 -6.11
C MET A 332 -28.38 5.36 -5.58
N ALA A 333 -28.27 6.47 -6.33
CA ALA A 333 -29.04 7.67 -6.07
C ALA A 333 -30.38 7.58 -6.79
N GLU A 334 -31.39 7.07 -6.11
CA GLU A 334 -32.75 7.08 -6.64
C GLU A 334 -33.37 8.46 -6.49
N ARG A 335 -34.00 8.94 -7.56
CA ARG A 335 -34.75 10.19 -7.52
C ARG A 335 -36.04 9.95 -6.75
N VAL A 336 -36.09 10.44 -5.51
CA VAL A 336 -37.29 10.40 -4.66
C VAL A 336 -38.44 11.14 -5.37
N LYS A 337 -39.68 10.70 -5.08
CA LYS A 337 -40.94 11.20 -5.65
C LYS A 337 -40.89 12.71 -5.93
N PRO A 338 -40.87 13.15 -7.20
CA PRO A 338 -40.84 14.57 -7.51
C PRO A 338 -42.17 15.21 -7.12
N ALA A 339 -42.15 16.39 -6.52
CA ALA A 339 -43.36 17.14 -6.15
C ALA A 339 -44.29 17.40 -7.36
N VAL A 340 -43.73 17.43 -8.57
CA VAL A 340 -44.46 17.55 -9.84
C VAL A 340 -45.40 16.36 -10.07
N PHE A 341 -45.09 15.18 -9.56
CA PHE A 341 -45.95 13.99 -9.71
C PHE A 341 -47.32 14.20 -9.05
N ASP A 342 -47.34 14.81 -7.87
CA ASP A 342 -48.60 15.11 -7.17
C ASP A 342 -49.40 16.21 -7.88
N LEU A 343 -48.73 17.18 -8.49
CA LEU A 343 -49.38 18.20 -9.33
C LEU A 343 -49.99 17.58 -10.60
N VAL A 344 -49.30 16.63 -11.23
CA VAL A 344 -49.80 15.93 -12.42
C VAL A 344 -51.01 15.07 -12.06
N ILE A 345 -50.98 14.37 -10.92
CA ILE A 345 -52.14 13.63 -10.42
C ILE A 345 -53.30 14.57 -10.11
N ALA A 346 -53.05 15.66 -9.39
CA ALA A 346 -54.08 16.64 -9.05
C ALA A 346 -54.71 17.26 -10.32
N GLY A 347 -53.88 17.62 -11.30
CA GLY A 347 -54.33 18.10 -12.60
C GLY A 347 -55.15 17.05 -13.36
N GLY A 348 -54.71 15.80 -13.36
CA GLY A 348 -55.45 14.67 -13.96
C GLY A 348 -56.82 14.46 -13.31
N VAL A 349 -56.89 14.48 -11.96
CA VAL A 349 -58.15 14.38 -11.20
C VAL A 349 -59.07 15.56 -11.51
N PHE A 350 -58.54 16.78 -11.59
CA PHE A 350 -59.32 17.97 -11.93
C PHE A 350 -59.91 17.88 -13.34
N VAL A 351 -59.11 17.50 -14.33
CA VAL A 351 -59.56 17.32 -15.73
C VAL A 351 -60.63 16.23 -15.81
N TYR A 352 -60.44 15.11 -15.10
CA TYR A 352 -61.42 14.03 -15.03
C TYR A 352 -62.77 14.50 -14.49
N LEU A 353 -62.78 15.22 -13.35
CA LEU A 353 -64.00 15.74 -12.74
C LEU A 353 -64.70 16.77 -13.65
N ALA A 354 -63.93 17.66 -14.30
CA ALA A 354 -64.46 18.64 -15.23
C ALA A 354 -65.12 17.99 -16.46
N ALA A 355 -64.47 16.98 -17.04
CA ALA A 355 -65.03 16.22 -18.15
C ALA A 355 -66.31 15.48 -17.75
N PHE A 356 -66.32 14.84 -16.58
CA PHE A 356 -67.49 14.15 -16.04
C PHE A 356 -68.67 15.11 -15.84
N TYR A 357 -68.44 16.27 -15.21
CA TYR A 357 -69.47 17.29 -15.01
C TYR A 357 -70.05 17.80 -16.33
N HIS A 358 -69.20 18.03 -17.34
CA HIS A 358 -69.65 18.47 -18.66
C HIS A 358 -70.49 17.41 -19.38
N LEU A 359 -70.15 16.14 -19.20
CA LEU A 359 -70.88 15.03 -19.79
C LEU A 359 -72.27 14.87 -19.15
N VAL A 360 -72.35 14.97 -17.82
CA VAL A 360 -73.64 14.91 -17.09
C VAL A 360 -74.55 16.10 -17.43
N SER A 361 -74.00 17.33 -17.43
CA SER A 361 -74.79 18.54 -17.74
C SER A 361 -75.26 18.58 -19.20
N ARG A 362 -74.46 18.07 -20.15
CA ARG A 362 -74.90 17.89 -21.54
C ARG A 362 -75.91 16.76 -21.69
N ALA A 363 -75.78 15.67 -20.93
CA ALA A 363 -76.75 14.58 -20.96
C ALA A 363 -78.16 15.05 -20.57
N GLN A 364 -78.28 15.91 -19.54
CA GLN A 364 -79.56 16.55 -19.21
C GLN A 364 -80.13 17.38 -20.38
N ARG A 365 -79.31 18.23 -21.01
CA ARG A 365 -79.76 19.04 -22.16
C ARG A 365 -80.14 18.20 -23.37
N VAL A 366 -79.41 17.10 -23.62
CA VAL A 366 -79.71 16.14 -24.70
C VAL A 366 -81.01 15.41 -24.41
N LEU A 367 -81.26 15.03 -23.16
CA LEU A 367 -82.52 14.40 -22.74
C LEU A 367 -83.71 15.37 -22.90
N GLU A 368 -83.56 16.62 -22.48
CA GLU A 368 -84.57 17.66 -22.64
C GLU A 368 -84.87 17.97 -24.12
N THR A 369 -83.84 18.06 -24.97
CA THR A 369 -84.04 18.27 -26.42
C THR A 369 -84.61 17.03 -27.11
N ALA A 370 -84.26 15.82 -26.68
CA ALA A 370 -84.87 14.58 -27.16
C ALA A 370 -86.36 14.52 -26.78
N MET A 371 -86.71 14.86 -25.53
CA MET A 371 -88.10 14.96 -25.07
C MET A 371 -88.90 16.02 -25.84
N LEU A 372 -88.31 17.20 -26.10
CA LEU A 372 -88.96 18.24 -26.89
C LEU A 372 -89.17 17.84 -28.36
N LYS A 373 -88.23 17.09 -28.95
CA LYS A 373 -88.39 16.52 -30.31
C LYS A 373 -89.47 15.44 -30.36
N LEU A 374 -89.56 14.61 -29.32
CA LEU A 374 -90.64 13.62 -29.17
C LEU A 374 -92.01 14.30 -29.01
N ARG A 375 -92.09 15.36 -28.20
CA ARG A 375 -93.33 16.14 -28.00
C ARG A 375 -93.79 16.90 -29.24
N LYS A 376 -92.89 17.26 -30.16
CA LYS A 376 -93.24 17.88 -31.47
C LYS A 376 -93.68 16.87 -32.53
N ARG A 377 -93.48 15.56 -32.31
CA ARG A 377 -93.89 14.49 -33.24
C ARG A 377 -95.22 13.84 -32.88
N VAL A 378 -95.74 14.11 -31.69
CA VAL A 378 -97.12 13.83 -31.25
C VAL A 378 -97.93 15.08 -31.50
#